data_AF-A0A7W0XIM8-F1
#
_entry.id   AF-A0A7W0XIM8-F1
#
_cell.length_a   1.000
_cell.length_b   1.000
_cell.length_c   1.000
_cell.angle_alpha   90.00
_cell.angle_beta   90.00
_cell.angle_gamma   90.00
#
_symmetry.space_group_name_H-M   'P 1'
#
loop_
_entity.id
_entity.type
_entity.pdbx_description
1 polymer ?
#
loop_
_entity_poly.entity_id
_entity_poly.type
_entity_poly.pdbx_seq_one_letter_code
_entity_poly.pdbx_strand_id
1 'polypeptide(L)'
;LQSLDTLGAGFQLASHDLDIRGAGNLLGEEQSGHIKEVGFELYQQMLEEAVASLKAGGDEASDGRWSPQITVGTPLMIPETYVPDLQLRMSLYRRLADLDDARDIDGFGAELIDRFGPLPDEVDHLLKVVFVKSLCRRANVEKVDAGPKGVVIAFRNNTFENGAGLVRFIGEQGSMAKLRPDQRVVFIRDWPQGIDRLKGAATILTRLVRLAEAEKKAA
;
A
#
# COMPACT_ATOMS: atom_id res chain seq x y z
N LEU A 1 -10.63 -18.30 -54.95
CA LEU A 1 -10.09 -16.94 -55.15
C LEU A 1 -10.73 -16.08 -54.06
N GLN A 2 -10.03 -15.75 -52.97
CA GLN A 2 -8.88 -14.83 -52.88
C GLN A 2 -9.29 -13.38 -53.19
N SER A 3 -8.94 -12.38 -52.37
CA SER A 3 -8.22 -12.41 -51.08
C SER A 3 -8.22 -11.02 -50.45
N LEU A 4 -8.47 -10.91 -49.13
CA LEU A 4 -7.94 -9.87 -48.23
C LEU A 4 -8.33 -10.16 -46.76
N ASP A 5 -7.96 -11.34 -46.29
CA ASP A 5 -7.78 -11.63 -44.87
C ASP A 5 -6.35 -11.19 -44.46
N THR A 6 -6.01 -11.30 -43.16
CA THR A 6 -4.65 -11.24 -42.60
C THR A 6 -3.92 -9.88 -42.59
N LEU A 7 -4.51 -8.85 -41.95
CA LEU A 7 -3.71 -7.88 -41.19
C LEU A 7 -4.45 -7.26 -39.98
N GLY A 8 -4.69 -8.06 -38.93
CA GLY A 8 -5.25 -7.53 -37.67
C GLY A 8 -5.62 -8.60 -36.64
N ALA A 9 -6.42 -9.60 -37.05
CA ALA A 9 -6.93 -10.65 -36.16
C ALA A 9 -5.82 -11.39 -35.39
N GLY A 10 -4.71 -11.72 -36.06
CA GLY A 10 -3.57 -12.37 -35.43
C GLY A 10 -2.88 -11.54 -34.35
N PHE A 11 -2.92 -10.21 -34.41
CA PHE A 11 -2.31 -9.35 -33.39
C PHE A 11 -3.17 -9.26 -32.12
N GLN A 12 -4.50 -9.14 -32.27
CA GLN A 12 -5.41 -9.19 -31.12
C GLN A 12 -5.41 -10.57 -30.46
N LEU A 13 -5.41 -11.66 -31.25
CA LEU A 13 -5.35 -13.01 -30.69
C LEU A 13 -4.01 -13.30 -29.99
N ALA A 14 -2.88 -12.82 -30.55
CA ALA A 14 -1.57 -12.93 -29.90
C ALA A 14 -1.47 -12.09 -28.61
N SER A 15 -2.11 -10.91 -28.56
CA SER A 15 -2.19 -10.10 -27.32
C SER A 15 -3.02 -10.81 -26.25
N HIS A 16 -4.15 -11.40 -26.64
CA HIS A 16 -5.05 -12.11 -25.74
C HIS A 16 -4.43 -13.43 -25.20
N ASP A 17 -3.64 -14.14 -26.01
CA ASP A 17 -2.89 -15.32 -25.54
C ASP A 17 -1.66 -14.92 -24.69
N LEU A 18 -1.10 -13.71 -24.88
CA LEU A 18 -0.08 -13.12 -24.00
C LEU A 18 -0.65 -12.74 -22.62
N ASP A 19 -1.86 -12.18 -22.54
CA ASP A 19 -2.50 -11.92 -21.24
C ASP A 19 -2.93 -13.21 -20.53
N ILE A 20 -3.30 -14.27 -21.29
CA ILE A 20 -3.69 -15.58 -20.72
C ILE A 20 -2.49 -16.48 -20.36
N ARG A 21 -1.32 -16.34 -21.02
CA ARG A 21 -0.16 -17.25 -20.83
C ARG A 21 1.18 -16.58 -20.51
N GLY A 22 1.32 -15.26 -20.71
CA GLY A 22 2.62 -14.60 -20.84
C GLY A 22 2.89 -13.41 -19.92
N ALA A 23 1.88 -12.80 -19.29
CA ALA A 23 2.04 -11.82 -18.22
C ALA A 23 2.48 -12.46 -16.88
N GLY A 24 3.49 -13.33 -16.96
CA GLY A 24 3.77 -14.39 -15.99
C GLY A 24 4.04 -13.92 -14.56
N ASN A 25 3.06 -14.16 -13.69
CA ASN A 25 3.21 -14.47 -12.26
C ASN A 25 4.21 -13.60 -11.47
N LEU A 26 4.23 -12.27 -11.69
CA LEU A 26 5.08 -11.32 -10.96
C LEU A 26 4.77 -11.24 -9.44
N LEU A 27 3.64 -11.81 -9.00
CA LEU A 27 3.16 -11.77 -7.62
C LEU A 27 3.19 -13.12 -6.90
N GLY A 28 3.21 -14.25 -7.61
CA GLY A 28 3.39 -15.59 -7.02
C GLY A 28 2.15 -16.19 -6.38
N GLU A 29 1.41 -16.98 -7.17
CA GLU A 29 0.23 -17.80 -6.79
C GLU A 29 -1.10 -17.06 -6.58
N GLU A 30 -2.19 -17.83 -6.77
CA GLU A 30 -3.58 -17.38 -6.76
C GLU A 30 -4.18 -17.48 -5.36
N GLN A 31 -4.81 -16.39 -4.88
CA GLN A 31 -5.85 -16.31 -3.83
C GLN A 31 -5.66 -16.99 -2.46
N SER A 32 -4.66 -17.84 -2.24
CA SER A 32 -4.41 -18.58 -1.01
C SER A 32 -3.91 -17.68 0.14
N GLY A 33 -3.13 -16.65 -0.20
CA GLY A 33 -2.56 -15.68 0.75
C GLY A 33 -3.59 -14.87 1.53
N HIS A 34 -4.79 -14.65 0.98
CA HIS A 34 -5.86 -13.89 1.65
C HIS A 34 -6.18 -14.43 3.04
N ILE A 35 -6.15 -15.76 3.26
CA ILE A 35 -6.47 -16.37 4.56
C ILE A 35 -5.47 -15.96 5.66
N LYS A 36 -4.27 -15.49 5.31
CA LYS A 36 -3.28 -14.94 6.26
C LYS A 36 -3.25 -13.41 6.31
N GLU A 37 -3.55 -12.72 5.21
CA GLU A 37 -3.51 -11.24 5.14
C GLU A 37 -4.78 -10.60 5.72
N VAL A 38 -5.91 -11.32 5.70
CA VAL A 38 -7.20 -10.96 6.35
C VAL A 38 -7.05 -10.60 7.84
N GLY A 39 -6.04 -11.15 8.54
CA GLY A 39 -5.86 -10.98 9.98
C GLY A 39 -5.69 -9.54 10.48
N PHE A 40 -5.27 -8.60 9.62
CA PHE A 40 -5.17 -7.17 9.97
C PHE A 40 -6.31 -6.33 9.38
N GLU A 41 -6.78 -6.62 8.16
CA GLU A 41 -7.84 -5.82 7.53
C GLU A 41 -9.22 -6.15 8.10
N LEU A 42 -9.56 -7.43 8.33
CA LEU A 42 -10.79 -7.81 9.05
C LEU A 42 -10.75 -7.32 10.50
N TYR A 43 -9.56 -7.30 11.11
CA TYR A 43 -9.31 -6.73 12.44
C TYR A 43 -9.54 -5.22 12.46
N GLN A 44 -9.11 -4.49 11.42
CA GLN A 44 -9.35 -3.04 11.28
C GLN A 44 -10.83 -2.77 11.01
N GLN A 45 -11.49 -3.55 10.16
CA GLN A 45 -12.94 -3.47 9.92
C GLN A 45 -13.75 -3.79 11.20
N MET A 46 -13.47 -4.89 11.89
CA MET A 46 -14.13 -5.24 13.16
C MET A 46 -13.89 -4.19 14.25
N LEU A 47 -12.73 -3.52 14.23
CA LEU A 47 -12.41 -2.43 15.15
C LEU A 47 -13.13 -1.14 14.77
N GLU A 48 -13.27 -0.82 13.48
CA GLU A 48 -14.07 0.29 12.98
C GLU A 48 -15.56 0.07 13.28
N GLU A 49 -16.09 -1.14 13.08
CA GLU A 49 -17.44 -1.55 13.47
C GLU A 49 -17.67 -1.51 15.00
N ALA A 50 -16.69 -1.98 15.79
CA ALA A 50 -16.74 -1.88 17.26
C ALA A 50 -16.65 -0.43 17.76
N VAL A 51 -15.83 0.41 17.13
CA VAL A 51 -15.73 1.85 17.46
C VAL A 51 -16.99 2.58 17.04
N ALA A 52 -17.55 2.30 15.86
CA ALA A 52 -18.80 2.90 15.39
C ALA A 52 -19.98 2.53 16.30
N SER A 53 -20.09 1.27 16.70
CA SER A 53 -21.14 0.80 17.61
C SER A 53 -20.96 1.33 19.05
N LEU A 54 -19.73 1.50 19.54
CA LEU A 54 -19.46 2.18 20.82
C LEU A 54 -19.64 3.71 20.76
N LYS A 55 -19.49 4.33 19.58
CA LYS A 55 -19.76 5.77 19.35
C LYS A 55 -21.23 6.10 19.10
N ALA A 56 -22.15 5.14 19.19
CA ALA A 56 -23.60 5.33 19.10
C ALA A 56 -24.23 6.13 20.29
N GLY A 57 -23.45 7.00 20.92
CA GLY A 57 -23.83 7.88 22.04
C GLY A 57 -22.97 9.15 22.17
N GLY A 58 -22.14 9.48 21.17
CA GLY A 58 -21.33 10.71 21.19
C GLY A 58 -20.68 11.01 19.85
N ASP A 59 -20.85 12.24 19.36
CA ASP A 59 -20.28 12.70 18.10
C ASP A 59 -18.75 12.68 18.10
N GLU A 60 -18.20 11.80 17.27
CA GLU A 60 -17.14 12.12 16.30
C GLU A 60 -16.96 10.88 15.43
N ALA A 61 -17.51 10.87 14.22
CA ALA A 61 -17.20 9.82 13.25
C ALA A 61 -15.67 9.75 13.03
N SER A 62 -15.16 8.61 12.57
CA SER A 62 -13.85 8.63 11.90
C SER A 62 -13.95 9.66 10.77
N ASP A 63 -13.13 10.71 10.85
CA ASP A 63 -13.09 11.80 9.88
C ASP A 63 -13.04 11.22 8.46
N GLY A 64 -13.77 11.81 7.50
CA GLY A 64 -14.15 11.23 6.20
C GLY A 64 -13.00 10.95 5.21
N ARG A 65 -11.78 10.89 5.73
CA ARG A 65 -10.54 10.44 5.09
C ARG A 65 -10.66 8.97 4.72
N TRP A 66 -10.80 8.73 3.43
CA TRP A 66 -10.50 7.46 2.78
C TRP A 66 -9.20 6.80 3.31
N SER A 67 -9.19 5.47 3.33
CA SER A 67 -8.07 4.66 3.81
C SER A 67 -7.32 4.04 2.62
N PRO A 68 -6.00 4.27 2.45
CA PRO A 68 -5.20 3.55 1.46
C PRO A 68 -5.15 2.04 1.74
N GLN A 69 -5.33 1.22 0.70
CA GLN A 69 -5.10 -0.22 0.75
C GLN A 69 -3.62 -0.55 0.52
N ILE A 70 -3.01 -1.37 1.38
CA ILE A 70 -1.56 -1.64 1.37
C ILE A 70 -1.32 -3.15 1.51
N THR A 71 -1.08 -3.82 0.37
CA THR A 71 -0.78 -5.25 0.27
C THR A 71 0.73 -5.45 0.19
N VAL A 72 1.29 -6.34 1.04
CA VAL A 72 2.75 -6.49 1.19
C VAL A 72 3.21 -7.95 1.24
N GLY A 73 2.32 -8.90 1.53
CA GLY A 73 2.68 -10.32 1.65
C GLY A 73 3.68 -10.58 2.78
N THR A 74 3.45 -9.96 3.94
CA THR A 74 4.21 -10.14 5.20
C THR A 74 3.24 -10.00 6.39
N PRO A 75 3.45 -10.67 7.54
CA PRO A 75 2.56 -10.52 8.69
C PRO A 75 2.63 -9.09 9.29
N LEU A 76 1.47 -8.56 9.66
CA LEU A 76 1.27 -7.21 10.19
C LEU A 76 0.34 -7.29 11.41
N MET A 77 0.89 -7.43 12.61
CA MET A 77 0.08 -7.62 13.82
C MET A 77 0.85 -7.26 15.09
N ILE A 78 0.13 -7.05 16.20
CA ILE A 78 0.68 -7.04 17.56
C ILE A 78 0.48 -8.44 18.17
N PRO A 79 1.56 -9.25 18.30
CA PRO A 79 1.48 -10.60 18.83
C PRO A 79 0.98 -10.64 20.29
N GLU A 80 0.25 -11.69 20.64
CA GLU A 80 -0.15 -11.97 22.03
C GLU A 80 1.05 -12.25 22.93
N THR A 81 2.13 -12.79 22.37
CA THR A 81 3.42 -12.98 23.05
C THR A 81 4.14 -11.67 23.37
N TYR A 82 3.75 -10.54 22.75
CA TYR A 82 4.32 -9.22 22.98
C TYR A 82 3.43 -8.33 23.84
N VAL A 83 2.12 -8.34 23.57
CA VAL A 83 1.10 -7.68 24.41
C VAL A 83 -0.02 -8.69 24.70
N PRO A 84 0.03 -9.40 25.83
CA PRO A 84 -0.96 -10.45 26.12
C PRO A 84 -2.38 -9.92 26.24
N ASP A 85 -2.58 -8.81 26.96
CA ASP A 85 -3.91 -8.26 27.21
C ASP A 85 -4.57 -7.77 25.91
N LEU A 86 -5.78 -8.30 25.66
CA LEU A 86 -6.53 -8.03 24.44
C LEU A 86 -7.09 -6.60 24.41
N GLN A 87 -7.52 -6.07 25.55
CA GLN A 87 -8.11 -4.73 25.62
C GLN A 87 -7.03 -3.65 25.40
N LEU A 88 -5.82 -3.87 25.92
CA LEU A 88 -4.63 -3.07 25.69
C LEU A 88 -4.21 -3.15 24.21
N ARG A 89 -4.12 -4.35 23.61
CA ARG A 89 -3.93 -4.50 22.15
C ARG A 89 -4.95 -3.69 21.36
N MET A 90 -6.24 -3.79 21.70
CA MET A 90 -7.33 -3.02 21.06
C MET A 90 -7.30 -1.52 21.36
N SER A 91 -6.51 -1.02 22.31
CA SER A 91 -6.21 0.41 22.44
C SER A 91 -5.02 0.84 21.57
N LEU A 92 -3.99 -0.01 21.45
CA LEU A 92 -2.86 0.21 20.55
C LEU A 92 -3.28 0.19 19.07
N TYR A 93 -4.11 -0.78 18.65
CA TYR A 93 -4.67 -0.84 17.30
C TYR A 93 -5.44 0.42 16.89
N ARG A 94 -6.19 1.04 17.81
CA ARG A 94 -6.91 2.30 17.54
C ARG A 94 -5.94 3.47 17.40
N ARG A 95 -5.03 3.64 18.37
CA ARG A 95 -4.02 4.70 18.32
C ARG A 95 -3.21 4.67 17.03
N LEU A 96 -2.83 3.48 16.54
CA LEU A 96 -2.12 3.29 15.26
C LEU A 96 -2.90 3.79 14.03
N ALA A 97 -4.24 3.76 14.05
CA ALA A 97 -5.07 4.22 12.93
C ALA A 97 -5.13 5.76 12.81
N ASP A 98 -4.94 6.45 13.94
CA ASP A 98 -4.97 7.91 14.08
C ASP A 98 -3.61 8.59 13.80
N LEU A 99 -2.52 7.82 13.64
CA LEU A 99 -1.18 8.36 13.38
C LEU A 99 -1.02 8.80 11.91
N ASP A 100 -0.75 10.10 11.71
CA ASP A 100 -0.51 10.69 10.38
C ASP A 100 0.89 11.32 10.20
N ASP A 101 1.71 11.52 11.25
CA ASP A 101 3.09 12.04 11.14
C ASP A 101 4.18 11.03 11.56
N ALA A 102 5.36 11.16 10.94
CA ALA A 102 6.50 10.27 11.19
C ALA A 102 6.99 10.31 12.65
N ARG A 103 7.02 11.49 13.28
CA ARG A 103 7.51 11.64 14.66
C ARG A 103 6.57 11.00 15.67
N ASP A 104 5.27 11.00 15.39
CA ASP A 104 4.26 10.38 16.26
C ASP A 104 4.32 8.85 16.15
N ILE A 105 4.66 8.32 14.96
CA ILE A 105 4.93 6.89 14.72
C ILE A 105 6.23 6.46 15.41
N ASP A 106 7.32 7.23 15.29
CA ASP A 106 8.59 6.96 15.98
C ASP A 106 8.40 7.02 17.52
N GLY A 107 7.64 8.00 18.01
CA GLY A 107 7.30 8.14 19.43
C GLY A 107 6.43 7.00 19.96
N PHE A 108 5.45 6.53 19.17
CA PHE A 108 4.65 5.36 19.52
C PHE A 108 5.51 4.08 19.52
N GLY A 109 6.43 3.92 18.57
CA GLY A 109 7.40 2.83 18.57
C GLY A 109 8.32 2.83 19.80
N ALA A 110 8.78 4.01 20.23
CA ALA A 110 9.54 4.17 21.47
C ALA A 110 8.71 3.82 22.72
N GLU A 111 7.43 4.21 22.77
CA GLU A 111 6.51 3.84 23.86
C GLU A 111 6.31 2.31 23.94
N LEU A 112 6.18 1.62 22.80
CA LEU A 112 6.10 0.16 22.78
C LEU A 112 7.38 -0.48 23.35
N ILE A 113 8.56 0.05 22.97
CA ILE A 113 9.86 -0.47 23.44
C ILE A 113 10.02 -0.29 24.95
N ASP A 114 9.67 0.87 25.50
CA ASP A 114 9.72 1.17 26.94
C ASP A 114 8.78 0.26 27.75
N ARG A 115 7.57 0.01 27.23
CA ARG A 115 6.50 -0.70 27.94
C ARG A 115 6.53 -2.23 27.80
N PHE A 116 7.02 -2.75 26.68
CA PHE A 116 6.92 -4.18 26.32
C PHE A 116 8.26 -4.80 25.86
N GLY A 117 9.33 -4.01 25.76
CA GLY A 117 10.63 -4.47 25.25
C GLY A 117 10.72 -4.44 23.72
N PRO A 118 11.78 -5.03 23.13
CA PRO A 118 12.07 -4.94 21.70
C PRO A 118 10.90 -5.32 20.79
N LEU A 119 10.66 -4.52 19.75
CA LEU A 119 9.60 -4.77 18.76
C LEU A 119 9.82 -6.12 18.05
N PRO A 120 8.80 -7.00 17.98
CA PRO A 120 8.75 -8.09 17.02
C PRO A 120 8.71 -7.58 15.58
N ASP A 121 9.17 -8.39 14.62
CA ASP A 121 9.17 -8.05 13.20
C ASP A 121 7.76 -7.65 12.71
N GLU A 122 6.70 -8.34 13.16
CA GLU A 122 5.32 -8.04 12.78
C GLU A 122 4.84 -6.65 13.26
N VAL A 123 5.42 -6.14 14.35
CA VAL A 123 5.11 -4.83 14.93
C VAL A 123 5.95 -3.74 14.26
N ASP A 124 7.23 -4.01 13.99
CA ASP A 124 8.09 -3.12 13.21
C ASP A 124 7.56 -2.92 11.77
N HIS A 125 7.07 -3.99 11.14
CA HIS A 125 6.38 -3.94 9.86
C HIS A 125 5.06 -3.16 9.95
N LEU A 126 4.27 -3.35 11.01
CA LEU A 126 3.01 -2.63 11.24
C LEU A 126 3.23 -1.10 11.35
N LEU A 127 4.23 -0.65 12.11
CA LEU A 127 4.60 0.78 12.19
C LEU A 127 5.02 1.32 10.81
N LYS A 128 5.77 0.55 10.03
CA LYS A 128 6.15 0.92 8.66
C LYS A 128 4.95 1.00 7.71
N VAL A 129 3.94 0.16 7.86
CA VAL A 129 2.69 0.24 7.08
C VAL A 129 1.88 1.49 7.45
N VAL A 130 1.84 1.89 8.72
CA VAL A 130 1.23 3.17 9.13
C VAL A 130 1.96 4.37 8.52
N PHE A 131 3.30 4.35 8.49
CA PHE A 131 4.08 5.39 7.80
C PHE A 131 3.80 5.41 6.28
N VAL A 132 3.72 4.24 5.63
CA VAL A 132 3.29 4.12 4.22
C VAL A 132 1.88 4.68 4.03
N LYS A 133 0.93 4.45 4.95
CA LYS A 133 -0.45 4.97 4.92
C LYS A 133 -0.49 6.50 4.94
N SER A 134 0.33 7.15 5.79
CA SER A 134 0.51 8.61 5.81
C SER A 134 1.05 9.15 4.48
N LEU A 135 2.11 8.53 3.92
CA LEU A 135 2.66 8.94 2.62
C LEU A 135 1.64 8.76 1.49
N CYS A 136 0.85 7.68 1.51
CA CYS A 136 -0.22 7.45 0.53
C CYS A 136 -1.31 8.53 0.60
N ARG A 137 -1.77 8.89 1.81
CA ARG A 137 -2.71 10.01 2.02
C ARG A 137 -2.18 11.31 1.41
N ARG A 138 -0.91 11.64 1.65
CA ARG A 138 -0.24 12.85 1.13
C ARG A 138 0.00 12.85 -0.39
N ALA A 139 0.16 11.69 -1.01
CA ALA A 139 0.39 11.53 -2.45
C ALA A 139 -0.87 11.18 -3.27
N ASN A 140 -2.06 11.19 -2.66
CA ASN A 140 -3.33 10.75 -3.27
C ASN A 140 -3.27 9.31 -3.83
N VAL A 141 -2.57 8.40 -3.16
CA VAL A 141 -2.41 6.99 -3.55
C VAL A 141 -3.45 6.12 -2.85
N GLU A 142 -4.38 5.54 -3.61
CA GLU A 142 -5.47 4.69 -3.10
C GLU A 142 -5.02 3.25 -2.81
N LYS A 143 -4.12 2.69 -3.63
CA LYS A 143 -3.64 1.31 -3.45
C LYS A 143 -2.14 1.16 -3.70
N VAL A 144 -1.50 0.35 -2.85
CA VAL A 144 -0.10 -0.07 -2.95
C VAL A 144 -0.05 -1.59 -2.89
N ASP A 145 0.40 -2.21 -3.98
CA ASP A 145 0.65 -3.65 -4.09
C ASP A 145 2.16 -3.90 -4.15
N ALA A 146 2.81 -4.15 -3.02
CA ALA A 146 4.26 -4.31 -2.90
C ALA A 146 4.68 -5.78 -2.77
N GLY A 147 5.18 -6.36 -3.87
CA GLY A 147 5.59 -7.76 -3.97
C GLY A 147 7.10 -7.96 -4.17
N PRO A 148 7.56 -9.22 -4.32
CA PRO A 148 8.98 -9.54 -4.48
C PRO A 148 9.66 -8.88 -5.70
N LYS A 149 8.90 -8.52 -6.74
CA LYS A 149 9.39 -7.89 -7.98
C LYS A 149 9.08 -6.40 -8.10
N GLY A 150 8.77 -5.74 -6.98
CA GLY A 150 8.58 -4.30 -6.90
C GLY A 150 7.18 -3.91 -6.42
N VAL A 151 6.67 -2.77 -6.88
CA VAL A 151 5.38 -2.22 -6.40
C VAL A 151 4.50 -1.70 -7.53
N VAL A 152 3.20 -1.96 -7.43
CA VAL A 152 2.15 -1.29 -8.22
C VAL A 152 1.46 -0.25 -7.35
N ILE A 153 1.26 0.94 -7.90
CA ILE A 153 0.64 2.09 -7.25
C ILE A 153 -0.58 2.51 -8.08
N ALA A 154 -1.75 2.65 -7.43
CA ALA A 154 -2.95 3.23 -8.02
C ALA A 154 -3.28 4.55 -7.30
N PHE A 155 -3.55 5.61 -8.07
CA PHE A 155 -3.94 6.91 -7.53
C PHE A 155 -5.45 7.00 -7.36
N ARG A 156 -5.89 7.69 -6.31
CA ARG A 156 -7.32 7.88 -6.02
C ARG A 156 -7.98 8.68 -7.12
N ASN A 157 -9.13 8.21 -7.61
CA ASN A 157 -9.81 8.75 -8.81
C ASN A 157 -8.93 8.74 -10.09
N ASN A 158 -7.82 7.97 -10.10
CA ASN A 158 -6.75 8.02 -11.09
C ASN A 158 -6.05 9.39 -11.25
N THR A 159 -6.15 10.30 -10.28
CA THR A 159 -5.52 11.63 -10.36
C THR A 159 -4.27 11.76 -9.50
N PHE A 160 -3.22 12.36 -10.07
CA PHE A 160 -2.03 12.78 -9.34
C PHE A 160 -1.74 14.24 -9.68
N GLU A 161 -1.54 15.07 -8.66
CA GLU A 161 -1.54 16.53 -8.76
C GLU A 161 -0.45 17.04 -9.71
N ASN A 162 0.76 16.48 -9.63
CA ASN A 162 1.87 16.83 -10.51
C ASN A 162 2.05 15.81 -11.64
N GLY A 163 1.09 15.75 -12.57
CA GLY A 163 1.10 14.78 -13.68
C GLY A 163 2.37 14.85 -14.55
N ALA A 164 2.86 16.06 -14.85
CA ALA A 164 4.08 16.25 -15.64
C ALA A 164 5.34 15.77 -14.90
N GLY A 165 5.46 16.10 -13.61
CA GLY A 165 6.54 15.63 -12.74
C GLY A 165 6.53 14.12 -12.54
N LEU A 166 5.34 13.49 -12.46
CA LEU A 166 5.18 12.04 -12.40
C LEU A 166 5.66 11.36 -13.69
N VAL A 167 5.23 11.84 -14.86
CA VAL A 167 5.65 11.27 -16.15
C VAL A 167 7.16 11.41 -16.34
N ARG A 168 7.75 12.56 -15.98
CA ARG A 168 9.21 12.74 -15.98
C ARG A 168 9.90 11.75 -15.03
N PHE A 169 9.43 11.63 -13.78
CA PHE A 169 10.00 10.71 -12.79
C PHE A 169 9.94 9.25 -13.23
N ILE A 170 8.85 8.81 -13.88
CA ILE A 170 8.74 7.47 -14.48
C ILE A 170 9.78 7.31 -15.60
N GLY A 171 9.89 8.30 -16.50
CA GLY A 171 10.89 8.29 -17.59
C GLY A 171 12.34 8.24 -17.09
N GLU A 172 12.66 8.92 -15.99
CA GLU A 172 13.96 8.88 -15.31
C GLU A 172 14.32 7.47 -14.78
N GLN A 173 13.36 6.56 -14.63
CA GLN A 173 13.63 5.16 -14.26
C GLN A 173 13.93 4.24 -15.45
N GLY A 174 13.71 4.70 -16.70
CA GLY A 174 13.82 3.84 -17.88
C GLY A 174 12.93 2.59 -17.78
N SER A 175 13.50 1.41 -18.03
CA SER A 175 12.79 0.13 -17.91
C SER A 175 12.38 -0.26 -16.48
N MET A 176 12.88 0.44 -15.45
CA MET A 176 12.60 0.15 -14.04
C MET A 176 11.30 0.80 -13.53
N ALA A 177 10.55 1.53 -14.38
CA ALA A 177 9.16 1.90 -14.11
C ALA A 177 8.32 1.96 -15.39
N LYS A 178 6.99 1.84 -15.25
CA LYS A 178 6.04 2.03 -16.35
C LYS A 178 4.68 2.53 -15.85
N LEU A 179 4.05 3.41 -16.63
CA LEU A 179 2.62 3.69 -16.52
C LEU A 179 1.86 2.62 -17.32
N ARG A 180 0.81 2.03 -16.73
CA ARG A 180 -0.09 1.07 -17.38
C ARG A 180 -1.28 1.79 -18.03
N PRO A 181 -1.99 1.15 -18.99
CA PRO A 181 -3.23 1.72 -19.57
C PRO A 181 -4.35 1.97 -18.56
N ASP A 182 -4.39 1.22 -17.46
CA ASP A 182 -5.31 1.42 -16.32
C ASP A 182 -4.81 2.48 -15.32
N GLN A 183 -3.92 3.39 -15.77
CA GLN A 183 -3.36 4.53 -15.03
C GLN A 183 -2.55 4.17 -13.76
N ARG A 184 -2.37 2.87 -13.47
CA ARG A 184 -1.48 2.40 -12.39
C ARG A 184 -0.01 2.55 -12.79
N VAL A 185 0.83 2.92 -11.84
CA VAL A 185 2.30 2.99 -12.03
C VAL A 185 2.94 1.75 -11.42
N VAL A 186 3.79 1.07 -12.19
CA VAL A 186 4.58 -0.08 -11.73
C VAL A 186 6.03 0.34 -11.62
N PHE A 187 6.67 0.09 -10.49
CA PHE A 187 8.11 0.23 -10.29
C PHE A 187 8.71 -1.17 -10.11
N ILE A 188 9.55 -1.60 -11.06
CA ILE A 188 10.17 -2.93 -11.05
C ILE A 188 11.41 -2.90 -10.17
N ARG A 189 11.51 -3.80 -9.19
CA ARG A 189 12.60 -3.90 -8.20
C ARG A 189 12.82 -5.37 -7.83
N ASP A 190 13.76 -5.65 -6.94
CA ASP A 190 13.95 -6.97 -6.36
C ASP A 190 13.97 -6.85 -4.83
N TRP A 191 12.89 -7.30 -4.18
CA TRP A 191 12.61 -7.13 -2.76
C TRP A 191 12.12 -8.45 -2.13
N PRO A 192 13.00 -9.45 -2.01
CA PRO A 192 12.61 -10.78 -1.55
C PRO A 192 11.97 -10.77 -0.15
N GLN A 193 12.45 -9.92 0.76
CA GLN A 193 11.94 -9.83 2.14
C GLN A 193 10.84 -8.76 2.29
N GLY A 194 9.88 -8.99 3.20
CA GLY A 194 8.79 -8.02 3.47
C GLY A 194 9.30 -6.65 3.91
N ILE A 195 10.36 -6.62 4.73
CA ILE A 195 11.03 -5.40 5.19
C ILE A 195 11.58 -4.55 4.03
N ASP A 196 12.06 -5.18 2.95
CA ASP A 196 12.59 -4.48 1.77
C ASP A 196 11.47 -3.89 0.92
N ARG A 197 10.34 -4.61 0.81
CA ARG A 197 9.12 -4.13 0.14
C ARG A 197 8.58 -2.87 0.83
N LEU A 198 8.56 -2.86 2.17
CA LEU A 198 8.14 -1.71 2.99
C LEU A 198 9.08 -0.51 2.82
N LYS A 199 10.39 -0.70 3.04
CA LYS A 199 11.41 0.36 2.85
C LYS A 199 11.38 0.92 1.42
N GLY A 200 11.20 0.03 0.45
CA GLY A 200 11.13 0.34 -0.97
C GLY A 200 9.90 1.15 -1.36
N ALA A 201 8.70 0.71 -0.95
CA ALA A 201 7.45 1.43 -1.16
C ALA A 201 7.49 2.81 -0.48
N ALA A 202 7.92 2.89 0.78
CA ALA A 202 8.06 4.16 1.50
C ALA A 202 9.05 5.12 0.81
N THR A 203 10.15 4.61 0.24
CA THR A 203 11.11 5.43 -0.53
C THR A 203 10.48 6.02 -1.79
N ILE A 204 9.69 5.23 -2.53
CA ILE A 204 9.00 5.69 -3.75
C ILE A 204 7.89 6.69 -3.39
N LEU A 205 7.06 6.37 -2.39
CA LEU A 205 5.99 7.25 -1.93
C LEU A 205 6.54 8.58 -1.39
N THR A 206 7.67 8.57 -0.69
CA THR A 206 8.37 9.81 -0.26
C THR A 206 8.79 10.68 -1.46
N ARG A 207 9.08 10.09 -2.62
CA ARG A 207 9.34 10.85 -3.87
C ARG A 207 8.05 11.36 -4.50
N LEU A 208 6.98 10.56 -4.53
CA LEU A 208 5.66 10.99 -5.01
C LEU A 208 5.09 12.15 -4.18
N VAL A 209 5.14 12.07 -2.84
CA VAL A 209 4.77 13.15 -1.92
C VAL A 209 5.52 14.46 -2.26
N ARG A 210 6.84 14.40 -2.50
CA ARG A 210 7.64 15.58 -2.88
C ARG A 210 7.27 16.16 -4.24
N LEU A 211 6.81 15.34 -5.20
CA LEU A 211 6.36 15.82 -6.51
C LEU A 211 4.98 16.51 -6.41
N ALA A 212 4.06 15.94 -5.62
CA ALA A 212 2.76 16.53 -5.31
C ALA A 212 2.89 17.86 -4.55
N GLU A 213 3.63 17.87 -3.44
CA GLU A 213 3.86 19.05 -2.59
C GLU A 213 4.70 20.16 -3.26
N ALA A 214 5.41 19.86 -4.36
CA ALA A 214 6.08 20.87 -5.17
C ALA A 214 5.08 21.71 -5.99
N GLU A 215 4.03 21.08 -6.53
CA GLU A 215 3.00 21.76 -7.33
C GLU A 215 2.17 22.71 -6.45
N LYS A 216 1.84 22.28 -5.21
CA LYS A 216 1.14 23.10 -4.19
C LYS A 216 1.89 24.34 -3.70
N LYS A 217 3.12 24.56 -4.19
CA LYS A 217 3.95 25.74 -3.89
C LYS A 217 4.21 26.59 -5.13
N ALA A 218 3.71 26.16 -6.30
CA ALA A 218 3.79 26.87 -7.57
C ALA A 218 2.42 27.41 -8.03
N ALA A 219 1.32 26.83 -7.52
CA ALA A 219 -0.04 27.34 -7.58
C ALA A 219 -0.38 28.27 -6.40
#